data_AF-A0A963C3W8-F1
#
_entry.id   AF-A0A963C3W8-F1
#
_cell.length_a   1.000
_cell.length_b   1.000
_cell.length_c   1.000
_cell.angle_alpha   90.00
_cell.angle_beta   90.00
_cell.angle_gamma   90.00
#
_symmetry.space_group_name_H-M   'P 1'
#
loop_
_entity.id
_entity.type
_entity.pdbx_description
1 polymer ?
#
loop_
_entity_poly.entity_id
_entity_poly.type
_entity_poly.pdbx_seq_one_letter_code
_entity_poly.pdbx_strand_id
1 'polypeptide(L)'
;GATVLDMTGLAQKGGAVMSHIRIAQRQDDLYSARITTGEANLVLGCDIIVTVSDDALSKTATGVTRAIVNSGRAITGDFLRNPDHAFPISAMEQSVVDAVGPDQAEFLDAGRLATLLLGHSIATNIFMLGYAWQKGLVPLSAEALLRAIELNGAAVEENRRAFNWGRRAAHDPAGVEAIAQGGEAKLPTHRFSESLDETIARRVAFLTDYQNTAYAERYAERVRRVRAGKAAPLADAVARNYFKLLAYKDEYEVARLFADAEFGQSLDAAFEGDYRLDFHVTLPWQRPAQDGAEPKKHRFGPWLLPAMRLLAKFRFLRGSALDPFARIPERKEERRLIADYERLVDDLIARYEQVDPEAALALARLPESIRGYGPVKERAIAQARATQAELEGKLLRRTPEVPARAA
;
A
#
# COMPACT_ATOMS: atom_id res chain seq x y z
N GLY A 1 41.53 -6.06 -1.74
CA GLY A 1 41.02 -5.61 -3.05
C GLY A 1 39.52 -5.80 -3.12
N ALA A 2 38.85 -5.08 -4.03
CA ALA A 2 37.43 -5.24 -4.28
C ALA A 2 37.09 -5.08 -5.77
N THR A 3 36.07 -5.79 -6.22
CA THR A 3 35.48 -5.61 -7.55
C THR A 3 33.97 -5.55 -7.40
N VAL A 4 33.36 -4.55 -8.02
CA VAL A 4 31.93 -4.28 -7.96
C VAL A 4 31.35 -4.28 -9.37
N LEU A 5 30.22 -4.95 -9.55
CA LEU A 5 29.41 -4.89 -10.76
C LEU A 5 27.97 -4.56 -10.38
N ASP A 6 27.53 -3.37 -10.76
CA ASP A 6 26.16 -2.92 -10.52
C ASP A 6 25.28 -3.22 -11.74
N MET A 7 24.21 -3.96 -11.52
CA MET A 7 23.19 -4.27 -12.50
C MET A 7 21.94 -3.44 -12.19
N THR A 8 21.70 -2.43 -13.01
CA THR A 8 20.49 -1.62 -12.96
C THR A 8 19.48 -2.17 -13.97
N GLY A 9 18.27 -2.50 -13.53
CA GLY A 9 17.19 -2.82 -14.45
C GLY A 9 16.87 -1.64 -15.37
N LEU A 10 16.32 -1.92 -16.56
CA LEU A 10 15.95 -0.90 -17.57
C LEU A 10 14.93 0.16 -17.08
N ALA A 11 14.30 -0.05 -15.92
CA ALA A 11 13.31 0.86 -15.37
C ALA A 11 13.96 2.03 -14.62
N GLN A 12 13.74 3.26 -15.10
CA GLN A 12 14.28 4.50 -14.52
C GLN A 12 13.85 4.79 -13.07
N LYS A 13 12.78 4.14 -12.56
CA LYS A 13 12.33 4.21 -11.15
C LYS A 13 11.71 2.87 -10.73
N GLY A 14 12.18 2.30 -9.61
CA GLY A 14 11.57 1.11 -8.98
C GLY A 14 11.84 -0.23 -9.67
N GLY A 15 12.85 -0.30 -10.55
CA GLY A 15 13.34 -1.57 -11.08
C GLY A 15 14.21 -2.33 -10.07
N ALA A 16 14.25 -3.65 -10.19
CA ALA A 16 15.18 -4.48 -9.44
C ALA A 16 16.63 -4.04 -9.74
N VAL A 17 17.39 -3.76 -8.69
CA VAL A 17 18.82 -3.45 -8.75
C VAL A 17 19.57 -4.51 -7.98
N MET A 18 20.68 -4.98 -8.54
CA MET A 18 21.54 -5.98 -7.93
C MET A 18 23.00 -5.55 -8.07
N SER A 19 23.77 -5.72 -7.00
CA SER A 19 25.21 -5.44 -7.01
C SER A 19 25.96 -6.73 -6.70
N HIS A 20 26.91 -7.09 -7.54
CA HIS A 20 27.86 -8.16 -7.27
C HIS A 20 29.12 -7.55 -6.66
N ILE A 21 29.48 -8.00 -5.46
CA ILE A 21 30.63 -7.47 -4.72
C ILE A 21 31.54 -8.65 -4.39
N ARG A 22 32.77 -8.63 -4.91
CA ARG A 22 33.83 -9.54 -4.49
C ARG A 22 34.87 -8.78 -3.69
N ILE A 23 35.27 -9.35 -2.57
CA ILE A 23 36.29 -8.81 -1.67
C ILE A 23 37.34 -9.90 -1.48
N ALA A 24 38.62 -9.54 -1.62
CA ALA A 24 39.74 -10.42 -1.35
C ALA A 24 40.84 -9.67 -0.61
N GLN A 25 41.79 -10.39 0.00
CA GLN A 25 42.92 -9.76 0.68
C GLN A 25 43.76 -8.90 -0.29
N ARG A 26 44.05 -9.41 -1.49
CA ARG A 26 44.80 -8.69 -2.53
C ARG A 26 43.94 -8.44 -3.75
N GLN A 27 44.23 -7.36 -4.49
CA GLN A 27 43.48 -7.03 -5.71
C GLN A 27 43.69 -8.08 -6.80
N ASP A 28 44.91 -8.59 -6.92
CA ASP A 28 45.30 -9.59 -7.94
C ASP A 28 44.58 -10.93 -7.79
N ASP A 29 43.92 -11.16 -6.65
CA ASP A 29 43.16 -12.38 -6.40
C ASP A 29 41.73 -12.29 -7.00
N LEU A 30 41.35 -11.15 -7.59
CA LEU A 30 40.02 -10.89 -8.15
C LEU A 30 40.02 -10.87 -9.69
N TYR A 31 39.64 -12.00 -10.29
CA TYR A 31 39.68 -12.18 -11.75
C TYR A 31 38.39 -11.82 -12.51
N SER A 32 37.25 -11.76 -11.83
CA SER A 32 35.95 -11.46 -12.44
C SER A 32 35.11 -10.58 -11.53
N ALA A 33 34.32 -9.68 -12.10
CA ALA A 33 33.38 -8.83 -11.37
C ALA A 33 32.04 -9.53 -11.09
N ARG A 34 31.64 -10.49 -11.94
CA ARG A 34 30.33 -11.15 -11.83
C ARG A 34 30.42 -12.39 -10.96
N ILE A 35 29.62 -12.47 -9.90
CA ILE A 35 29.45 -13.68 -9.09
C ILE A 35 28.84 -14.78 -9.98
N THR A 36 29.47 -15.95 -9.98
CA THR A 36 29.04 -17.11 -10.79
C THR A 36 27.93 -17.86 -10.06
N THR A 37 27.22 -18.73 -10.78
CA THR A 37 26.19 -19.60 -10.23
C THR A 37 26.70 -20.38 -9.02
N GLY A 38 25.97 -20.33 -7.91
CA GLY A 38 26.29 -21.04 -6.66
C GLY A 38 27.50 -20.54 -5.87
N GLU A 39 28.14 -19.43 -6.25
CA GLU A 39 29.37 -18.96 -5.59
C GLU A 39 29.16 -17.84 -4.55
N ALA A 40 27.93 -17.34 -4.35
CA ALA A 40 27.70 -16.27 -3.39
C ALA A 40 27.90 -16.77 -1.95
N ASN A 41 28.79 -16.14 -1.18
CA ASN A 41 28.92 -16.42 0.25
C ASN A 41 27.80 -15.77 1.07
N LEU A 42 27.35 -14.59 0.64
CA LEU A 42 26.29 -13.82 1.28
C LEU A 42 25.36 -13.24 0.21
N VAL A 43 24.06 -13.42 0.42
CA VAL A 43 23.00 -12.62 -0.21
C VAL A 43 22.44 -11.67 0.84
N LEU A 44 22.66 -10.36 0.64
CA LEU A 44 22.05 -9.30 1.44
C LEU A 44 20.82 -8.76 0.70
N GLY A 45 19.69 -9.41 0.90
CA GLY A 45 18.43 -9.08 0.24
C GLY A 45 17.76 -7.88 0.89
N CYS A 46 17.99 -6.66 0.38
CA CYS A 46 17.31 -5.46 0.90
C CYS A 46 15.82 -5.39 0.50
N ASP A 47 15.40 -6.21 -0.45
CA ASP A 47 14.02 -6.43 -0.89
C ASP A 47 13.86 -7.92 -1.27
N ILE A 48 12.87 -8.59 -0.69
CA ILE A 48 12.61 -10.00 -0.96
C ILE A 48 12.20 -10.28 -2.41
N ILE A 49 11.52 -9.35 -3.10
CA ILE A 49 11.11 -9.52 -4.50
C ILE A 49 12.34 -9.67 -5.40
N VAL A 50 13.35 -8.83 -5.19
CA VAL A 50 14.60 -8.92 -5.95
C VAL A 50 15.38 -10.18 -5.57
N THR A 51 15.33 -10.55 -4.29
CA THR A 51 16.05 -11.70 -3.75
C THR A 51 15.55 -13.03 -4.34
N VAL A 52 14.25 -13.15 -4.60
CA VAL A 52 13.66 -14.37 -5.22
C VAL A 52 13.73 -14.38 -6.75
N SER A 53 14.38 -13.41 -7.37
CA SER A 53 14.58 -13.43 -8.82
C SER A 53 15.52 -14.55 -9.26
N ASP A 54 15.31 -15.08 -10.47
CA ASP A 54 16.14 -16.16 -11.03
C ASP A 54 17.65 -15.81 -11.02
N ASP A 55 18.00 -14.57 -11.34
CA ASP A 55 19.41 -14.14 -11.35
C ASP A 55 20.00 -14.15 -9.95
N ALA A 56 19.25 -13.73 -8.91
CA ALA A 56 19.71 -13.74 -7.52
C ALA A 56 19.85 -15.17 -6.98
N LEU A 57 18.77 -15.97 -7.08
CA LEU A 57 18.75 -17.34 -6.58
C LEU A 57 19.75 -18.24 -7.32
N SER A 58 20.02 -17.99 -8.60
CA SER A 58 21.05 -18.75 -9.32
C SER A 58 22.45 -18.59 -8.70
N LYS A 59 22.74 -17.51 -7.96
CA LYS A 59 24.06 -17.31 -7.34
C LYS A 59 24.21 -18.06 -6.02
N THR A 60 23.14 -18.65 -5.50
CA THR A 60 23.15 -19.28 -4.18
C THR A 60 23.38 -20.78 -4.26
N ALA A 61 23.96 -21.35 -3.21
CA ALA A 61 24.10 -22.78 -3.05
C ALA A 61 23.98 -23.19 -1.58
N THR A 62 23.28 -24.30 -1.34
CA THR A 62 23.14 -24.91 -0.01
C THR A 62 24.50 -25.25 0.58
N GLY A 63 24.72 -24.83 1.83
CA GLY A 63 25.99 -25.05 2.54
C GLY A 63 27.11 -24.06 2.18
N VAL A 64 26.91 -23.17 1.20
CA VAL A 64 27.86 -22.12 0.82
C VAL A 64 27.31 -20.74 1.18
N THR A 65 26.06 -20.48 0.82
CA THR A 65 25.46 -19.15 0.88
C THR A 65 24.73 -18.93 2.20
N ARG A 66 24.92 -17.76 2.80
CA ARG A 66 24.04 -17.19 3.83
C ARG A 66 23.12 -16.16 3.21
N ALA A 67 21.85 -16.14 3.58
CA ALA A 67 20.91 -15.10 3.16
C ALA A 67 20.42 -14.31 4.38
N ILE A 68 20.52 -12.99 4.30
CA ILE A 68 19.83 -12.07 5.22
C ILE A 68 18.89 -11.24 4.35
N VAL A 69 17.59 -11.39 4.59
CA VAL A 69 16.57 -10.86 3.68
C VAL A 69 15.58 -9.99 4.45
N ASN A 70 15.40 -8.77 3.95
CA ASN A 70 14.34 -7.89 4.38
C ASN A 70 13.01 -8.39 3.79
N SER A 71 12.19 -9.01 4.64
CA SER A 71 10.87 -9.51 4.25
C SER A 71 9.76 -8.46 4.40
N GLY A 72 10.11 -7.22 4.78
CA GLY A 72 9.19 -6.10 4.80
C GLY A 72 8.55 -5.85 3.42
N ARG A 73 7.27 -5.47 3.41
CA ARG A 73 6.53 -5.17 2.18
C ARG A 73 7.04 -3.87 1.55
N ALA A 74 7.95 -3.98 0.59
CA ALA A 74 8.30 -2.88 -0.29
C ALA A 74 7.24 -2.75 -1.40
N ILE A 75 6.67 -1.55 -1.58
CA ILE A 75 5.80 -1.27 -2.72
C ILE A 75 6.70 -1.13 -3.96
N THR A 76 6.87 -2.20 -4.72
CA THR A 76 7.68 -2.19 -5.96
C THR A 76 6.88 -1.66 -7.16
N GLY A 77 7.58 -1.39 -8.27
CA GLY A 77 6.94 -0.95 -9.52
C GLY A 77 5.89 -1.94 -10.06
N ASP A 78 5.98 -3.24 -9.71
CA ASP A 78 5.01 -4.25 -10.11
C ASP A 78 3.66 -4.11 -9.40
N PHE A 79 3.64 -3.69 -8.13
CA PHE A 79 2.41 -3.37 -7.41
C PHE A 79 1.66 -2.18 -8.02
N LEU A 80 2.37 -1.23 -8.65
CA LEU A 80 1.75 -0.13 -9.39
C LEU A 80 1.04 -0.61 -10.66
N ARG A 81 1.48 -1.73 -11.25
CA ARG A 81 0.89 -2.32 -12.46
C ARG A 81 -0.28 -3.26 -12.15
N ASN A 82 -0.20 -4.04 -11.06
CA ASN A 82 -1.25 -4.95 -10.63
C ASN A 82 -1.58 -4.76 -9.14
N PRO A 83 -2.57 -3.91 -8.80
CA PRO A 83 -2.96 -3.63 -7.41
C PRO A 83 -3.54 -4.82 -6.65
N ASP A 84 -3.95 -5.88 -7.35
CA ASP A 84 -4.52 -7.10 -6.76
C ASP A 84 -3.51 -8.24 -6.70
N HIS A 85 -2.24 -7.99 -7.05
CA HIS A 85 -1.18 -8.97 -6.89
C HIS A 85 -1.06 -9.34 -5.41
N ALA A 86 -1.32 -10.60 -5.08
CA ALA A 86 -1.02 -11.10 -3.75
C ALA A 86 0.49 -10.93 -3.50
N PHE A 87 0.88 -10.54 -2.29
CA PHE A 87 2.28 -10.57 -1.86
C PHE A 87 2.49 -11.87 -1.08
N PRO A 88 2.84 -12.99 -1.74
CA PRO A 88 2.95 -14.30 -1.10
C PRO A 88 4.27 -14.39 -0.31
N ILE A 89 4.43 -13.57 0.73
CA ILE A 89 5.65 -13.45 1.52
C ILE A 89 6.17 -14.83 1.97
N SER A 90 5.30 -15.69 2.48
CA SER A 90 5.68 -17.03 2.93
C SER A 90 6.21 -17.92 1.81
N ALA A 91 5.67 -17.79 0.58
CA ALA A 91 6.18 -18.55 -0.57
C ALA A 91 7.53 -17.99 -1.05
N MET A 92 7.72 -16.67 -0.96
CA MET A 92 8.99 -16.03 -1.29
C MET A 92 10.08 -16.39 -0.26
N GLU A 93 9.77 -16.35 1.03
CA GLU A 93 10.67 -16.80 2.10
C GLU A 93 11.04 -18.27 1.92
N GLN A 94 10.06 -19.12 1.59
CA GLN A 94 10.31 -20.53 1.28
C GLN A 94 11.25 -20.69 0.08
N SER A 95 11.09 -19.89 -0.97
CA SER A 95 11.96 -19.94 -2.16
C SER A 95 13.42 -19.61 -1.81
N VAL A 96 13.65 -18.66 -0.90
CA VAL A 96 14.99 -18.36 -0.38
C VAL A 96 15.51 -19.53 0.45
N VAL A 97 14.70 -20.06 1.37
CA VAL A 97 15.06 -21.22 2.21
C VAL A 97 15.46 -22.43 1.36
N ASP A 98 14.71 -22.72 0.30
CA ASP A 98 15.00 -23.85 -0.60
C ASP A 98 16.34 -23.65 -1.33
N ALA A 99 16.73 -22.40 -1.61
CA ALA A 99 17.93 -22.05 -2.35
C ALA A 99 19.22 -22.02 -1.51
N VAL A 100 19.13 -21.71 -0.20
CA VAL A 100 20.31 -21.62 0.70
C VAL A 100 20.34 -22.67 1.82
N GLY A 101 19.19 -23.27 2.14
CA GLY A 101 18.98 -24.17 3.27
C GLY A 101 18.33 -23.47 4.48
N PRO A 102 17.57 -24.21 5.30
CA PRO A 102 16.74 -23.66 6.39
C PRO A 102 17.53 -22.90 7.45
N ASP A 103 18.72 -23.38 7.80
CA ASP A 103 19.55 -22.77 8.84
C ASP A 103 20.41 -21.60 8.32
N GLN A 104 20.37 -21.33 7.01
CA GLN A 104 21.21 -20.33 6.36
C GLN A 104 20.45 -19.07 5.92
N ALA A 105 19.13 -19.05 6.08
CA ALA A 105 18.26 -17.91 5.76
C ALA A 105 17.75 -17.23 7.04
N GLU A 106 17.98 -15.93 7.16
CA GLU A 106 17.40 -15.08 8.19
C GLU A 106 16.50 -14.01 7.56
N PHE A 107 15.30 -13.85 8.10
CA PHE A 107 14.30 -12.89 7.63
C PHE A 107 13.98 -11.89 8.73
N LEU A 108 13.87 -10.61 8.35
CA LEU A 108 13.47 -9.55 9.27
C LEU A 108 12.74 -8.43 8.51
N ASP A 109 11.81 -7.75 9.19
CA ASP A 109 11.21 -6.53 8.66
C ASP A 109 12.11 -5.32 8.96
N ALA A 110 13.25 -5.27 8.27
CA ALA A 110 14.24 -4.21 8.45
C ALA A 110 13.68 -2.84 8.04
N GLY A 111 12.75 -2.81 7.07
CA GLY A 111 12.05 -1.59 6.66
C GLY A 111 11.24 -0.96 7.80
N ARG A 112 10.43 -1.77 8.48
CA ARG A 112 9.67 -1.34 9.67
C ARG A 112 10.59 -0.92 10.80
N LEU A 113 11.61 -1.72 11.13
CA LEU A 113 12.54 -1.42 12.21
C LEU A 113 13.31 -0.11 11.93
N ALA A 114 13.83 0.08 10.72
CA ALA A 114 14.49 1.32 10.34
C ALA A 114 13.53 2.51 10.46
N THR A 115 12.28 2.37 10.00
CA THR A 115 11.29 3.45 10.08
C THR A 115 10.96 3.82 11.54
N LEU A 116 10.74 2.83 12.41
CA LEU A 116 10.39 3.08 13.81
C LEU A 116 11.57 3.61 14.64
N LEU A 117 12.80 3.21 14.32
CA LEU A 117 13.99 3.59 15.10
C LEU A 117 14.70 4.85 14.57
N LEU A 118 14.52 5.19 13.29
CA LEU A 118 15.25 6.26 12.59
C LEU A 118 14.31 7.26 11.89
N GLY A 119 13.00 7.02 11.89
CA GLY A 119 12.00 7.91 11.29
C GLY A 119 11.73 7.69 9.80
N HIS A 120 12.57 6.91 9.10
CA HIS A 120 12.40 6.69 7.66
C HIS A 120 12.98 5.36 7.17
N SER A 121 12.41 4.82 6.08
CA SER A 121 12.81 3.53 5.49
C SER A 121 14.08 3.60 4.63
N ILE A 122 14.58 4.78 4.27
CA ILE A 122 15.80 4.93 3.44
C ILE A 122 17.03 4.30 4.14
N ALA A 123 17.04 4.28 5.47
CA ALA A 123 18.13 3.70 6.26
C ALA A 123 18.18 2.16 6.24
N THR A 124 17.20 1.49 5.64
CA THR A 124 17.06 0.01 5.64
C THR A 124 18.33 -0.69 5.13
N ASN A 125 18.93 -0.22 4.04
CA ASN A 125 20.10 -0.88 3.46
C ASN A 125 21.32 -0.84 4.39
N ILE A 126 21.55 0.29 5.07
CA ILE A 126 22.65 0.45 6.02
C ILE A 126 22.36 -0.30 7.33
N PHE A 127 21.10 -0.35 7.75
CA PHE A 127 20.66 -1.22 8.84
C PHE A 127 20.95 -2.70 8.53
N MET A 128 20.57 -3.17 7.35
CA MET A 128 20.83 -4.54 6.89
C MET A 128 22.34 -4.84 6.84
N LEU A 129 23.15 -3.90 6.37
CA LEU A 129 24.62 -4.01 6.39
C LEU A 129 25.16 -4.17 7.82
N GLY A 130 24.65 -3.39 8.77
CA GLY A 130 25.01 -3.51 10.19
C GLY A 130 24.63 -4.85 10.80
N TYR A 131 23.44 -5.36 10.45
CA TYR A 131 22.97 -6.68 10.87
C TYR A 131 23.89 -7.79 10.34
N ALA A 132 24.19 -7.77 9.04
CA ALA A 132 25.06 -8.75 8.40
C ALA A 132 26.51 -8.70 8.92
N TRP A 133 27.02 -7.49 9.19
CA TRP A 133 28.34 -7.33 9.78
C TRP A 133 28.41 -7.93 11.19
N GLN A 134 27.40 -7.68 12.04
CA GLN A 134 27.36 -8.22 13.39
C GLN A 134 27.28 -9.75 13.43
N LYS A 135 26.70 -10.36 12.39
CA LYS A 135 26.67 -11.82 12.18
C LYS A 135 27.98 -12.39 11.63
N GLY A 136 28.99 -11.56 11.38
CA GLY A 136 30.30 -11.96 10.87
C GLY A 136 30.33 -12.28 9.38
N LEU A 137 29.30 -11.85 8.61
CA LEU A 137 29.17 -12.20 7.19
C LEU A 137 29.83 -11.19 6.25
N VAL A 138 30.25 -10.03 6.77
CA VAL A 138 30.92 -8.98 6.01
C VAL A 138 32.41 -8.97 6.38
N PRO A 139 33.33 -9.28 5.44
CA PRO A 139 34.75 -9.44 5.73
C PRO A 139 35.50 -8.09 5.77
N LEU A 140 34.95 -7.10 6.48
CA LEU A 140 35.52 -5.77 6.67
C LEU A 140 35.43 -5.37 8.13
N SER A 141 36.32 -4.50 8.61
CA SER A 141 36.22 -3.98 9.98
C SER A 141 35.07 -2.96 10.09
N ALA A 142 34.50 -2.81 11.28
CA ALA A 142 33.48 -1.79 11.53
C ALA A 142 34.03 -0.38 11.27
N GLU A 143 35.29 -0.13 11.62
CA GLU A 143 35.98 1.15 11.42
C GLU A 143 36.07 1.48 9.92
N ALA A 144 36.38 0.49 9.07
CA ALA A 144 36.43 0.67 7.63
C ALA A 144 35.03 1.02 7.06
N LEU A 145 33.97 0.35 7.52
CA LEU A 145 32.60 0.64 7.10
C LEU A 145 32.14 2.03 7.55
N LEU A 146 32.38 2.38 8.82
CA LEU A 146 32.06 3.69 9.38
C LEU A 146 32.84 4.81 8.68
N ARG A 147 34.11 4.57 8.32
CA ARG A 147 34.91 5.50 7.54
C ARG A 147 34.40 5.64 6.11
N ALA A 148 33.94 4.56 5.48
CA ALA A 148 33.32 4.64 4.15
C ALA A 148 32.03 5.48 4.17
N ILE A 149 31.21 5.37 5.24
CA ILE A 149 30.04 6.22 5.44
C ILE A 149 30.44 7.70 5.57
N GLU A 150 31.49 8.03 6.35
CA GLU A 150 32.02 9.39 6.43
C GLU A 150 32.50 9.93 5.07
N LEU A 151 33.24 9.11 4.32
CA LEU A 151 33.79 9.51 3.02
C LEU A 151 32.71 9.71 1.96
N ASN A 152 31.59 8.99 2.05
CA ASN A 152 30.43 9.20 1.18
C ASN A 152 29.77 10.56 1.42
N GLY A 153 29.82 11.08 2.65
CA GLY A 153 29.38 12.43 3.01
C GLY A 153 27.87 12.65 3.07
N ALA A 154 27.05 11.69 2.60
CA ALA A 154 25.59 11.79 2.65
C ALA A 154 25.06 11.25 3.99
N ALA A 155 24.30 12.09 4.71
CA ALA A 155 23.57 11.70 5.93
C ALA A 155 24.43 10.88 6.91
N VAL A 156 25.68 11.32 7.15
CA VAL A 156 26.72 10.52 7.84
C VAL A 156 26.25 10.00 9.20
N GLU A 157 25.71 10.89 10.05
CA GLU A 157 25.25 10.52 11.39
C GLU A 157 24.04 9.57 11.35
N GLU A 158 23.10 9.77 10.44
CA GLU A 158 21.95 8.87 10.26
C GLU A 158 22.39 7.48 9.82
N ASN A 159 23.29 7.39 8.84
CA ASN A 159 23.85 6.13 8.37
C ASN A 159 24.64 5.42 9.48
N ARG A 160 25.37 6.16 10.33
CA ARG A 160 26.03 5.61 11.52
C ARG A 160 25.03 5.04 12.52
N ARG A 161 23.95 5.77 12.81
CA ARG A 161 22.86 5.28 13.67
C ARG A 161 22.21 4.03 13.08
N ALA A 162 21.93 4.02 11.78
CA ALA A 162 21.35 2.89 11.07
C ALA A 162 22.22 1.63 11.17
N PHE A 163 23.52 1.76 10.89
CA PHE A 163 24.48 0.66 11.01
C PHE A 163 24.52 0.10 12.43
N ASN A 164 24.55 0.98 13.44
CA ASN A 164 24.56 0.55 14.84
C ASN A 164 23.24 -0.10 15.29
N TRP A 165 22.09 0.37 14.81
CA TRP A 165 20.80 -0.29 15.07
C TRP A 165 20.73 -1.66 14.41
N GLY A 166 21.23 -1.81 13.18
CA GLY A 166 21.36 -3.10 12.51
C GLY A 166 22.19 -4.10 13.33
N ARG A 167 23.33 -3.64 13.85
CA ARG A 167 24.17 -4.43 14.76
C ARG A 167 23.43 -4.84 16.02
N ARG A 168 22.73 -3.90 16.67
CA ARG A 168 21.93 -4.21 17.87
C ARG A 168 20.84 -5.22 17.56
N ALA A 169 20.16 -5.10 16.42
CA ALA A 169 19.10 -6.03 16.03
C ALA A 169 19.62 -7.46 15.79
N ALA A 170 20.86 -7.61 15.33
CA ALA A 170 21.51 -8.92 15.20
C ALA A 170 21.96 -9.52 16.55
N HIS A 171 22.25 -8.67 17.55
CA HIS A 171 22.73 -9.09 18.87
C HIS A 171 21.60 -9.32 19.88
N ASP A 172 20.64 -8.40 19.93
CA ASP A 172 19.46 -8.41 20.81
C ASP A 172 18.21 -8.01 19.99
N PRO A 173 17.65 -8.95 19.21
CA PRO A 173 16.45 -8.69 18.43
C PRO A 173 15.25 -8.28 19.29
N ALA A 174 15.10 -8.90 20.47
CA ALA A 174 13.95 -8.69 21.35
C ALA A 174 13.97 -7.29 21.98
N GLY A 175 15.13 -6.81 22.44
CA GLY A 175 15.28 -5.46 22.98
C GLY A 175 15.06 -4.39 21.92
N VAL A 176 15.56 -4.60 20.69
CA VAL A 176 15.30 -3.67 19.58
C VAL A 176 13.81 -3.62 19.23
N GLU A 177 13.14 -4.77 19.20
CA GLU A 177 11.69 -4.84 18.93
C GLU A 177 10.89 -4.07 20.00
N ALA A 178 11.23 -4.23 21.28
CA ALA A 178 10.56 -3.53 22.37
C ALA A 178 10.69 -2.00 22.25
N ILE A 179 11.87 -1.51 21.85
CA ILE A 179 12.09 -0.07 21.61
C ILE A 179 11.29 0.40 20.39
N ALA A 180 11.33 -0.36 19.30
CA ALA A 180 10.59 -0.03 18.07
C ALA A 180 9.07 0.05 18.33
N GLN A 181 8.51 -0.89 19.10
CA GLN A 181 7.10 -0.88 19.49
C GLN A 181 6.72 0.32 20.39
N GLY A 182 7.66 0.82 21.19
CA GLY A 182 7.46 2.04 21.98
C GLY A 182 7.35 3.30 21.13
N GLY A 183 7.96 3.31 19.94
CA GLY A 183 7.86 4.40 18.96
C GLY A 183 6.68 4.29 17.98
N GLU A 184 5.98 3.15 17.96
CA GLU A 184 4.82 2.96 17.09
C GLU A 184 3.63 3.74 17.68
N ALA A 185 3.29 4.87 17.07
CA ALA A 185 2.11 5.64 17.42
C ALA A 185 0.86 4.76 17.18
N LYS A 186 0.35 4.13 18.25
CA LYS A 186 -0.92 3.41 18.24
C LYS A 186 -2.06 4.42 18.18
N LEU A 187 -2.31 4.94 16.98
CA LEU A 187 -3.46 5.78 16.73
C LEU A 187 -4.72 4.91 16.91
N PRO A 188 -5.70 5.32 17.73
CA PRO A 188 -6.93 4.54 18.00
C PRO A 188 -7.70 4.14 16.73
N THR A 189 -7.48 4.87 15.65
CA THR A 189 -8.04 4.67 14.31
C THR A 189 -7.48 3.44 13.58
N HIS A 190 -6.41 2.80 14.07
CA HIS A 190 -5.73 1.70 13.37
C HIS A 190 -6.18 0.28 13.77
N ARG A 191 -7.31 0.12 14.48
CA ARG A 191 -7.89 -1.21 14.72
C ARG A 191 -8.93 -1.59 13.66
N PHE A 192 -8.94 -2.86 13.28
CA PHE A 192 -10.03 -3.42 12.46
C PHE A 192 -11.29 -3.60 13.29
N SER A 193 -12.45 -3.41 12.66
CA SER A 193 -13.72 -3.76 13.29
C SER A 193 -13.85 -5.28 13.39
N GLU A 194 -14.23 -5.77 14.57
CA GLU A 194 -14.35 -7.21 14.86
C GLU A 194 -15.74 -7.75 14.49
N SER A 195 -16.71 -6.86 14.28
CA SER A 195 -18.08 -7.22 13.93
C SER A 195 -18.69 -6.29 12.88
N LEU A 196 -19.77 -6.74 12.25
CA LEU A 196 -20.56 -5.93 11.34
C LEU A 196 -21.22 -4.74 12.07
N ASP A 197 -21.67 -4.93 13.32
CA ASP A 197 -22.29 -3.87 14.12
C ASP A 197 -21.29 -2.75 14.43
N GLU A 198 -20.07 -3.13 14.83
CA GLU A 198 -18.98 -2.17 15.02
C GLU A 198 -18.61 -1.46 13.71
N THR A 199 -18.58 -2.20 12.60
CA THR A 199 -18.32 -1.65 11.27
C THR A 199 -19.37 -0.59 10.90
N ILE A 200 -20.65 -0.87 11.15
CA ILE A 200 -21.75 0.07 10.89
C ILE A 200 -21.63 1.29 11.79
N ALA A 201 -21.45 1.11 13.10
CA ALA A 201 -21.35 2.20 14.06
C ALA A 201 -20.21 3.16 13.72
N ARG A 202 -19.02 2.62 13.40
CA ARG A 202 -17.86 3.42 13.02
C ARG A 202 -18.08 4.20 11.72
N ARG A 203 -18.75 3.59 10.74
CA ARG A 203 -19.07 4.24 9.46
C ARG A 203 -20.16 5.29 9.60
N VAL A 204 -21.14 5.10 10.49
CA VAL A 204 -22.14 6.12 10.83
C VAL A 204 -21.48 7.33 11.46
N ALA A 205 -20.59 7.12 12.44
CA ALA A 205 -19.81 8.21 13.03
C ALA A 205 -18.99 8.95 11.95
N PHE A 206 -18.25 8.19 11.13
CA PHE A 206 -17.48 8.76 10.03
C PHE A 206 -18.34 9.56 9.05
N LEU A 207 -19.49 9.03 8.60
CA LEU A 207 -20.35 9.71 7.63
C LEU A 207 -21.03 10.96 8.21
N THR A 208 -21.26 10.97 9.52
CA THR A 208 -21.76 12.14 10.25
C THR A 208 -20.73 13.27 10.22
N ASP A 209 -19.46 12.94 10.48
CA ASP A 209 -18.34 13.89 10.40
C ASP A 209 -17.97 14.25 8.96
N TYR A 210 -18.16 13.31 8.02
CA TYR A 210 -17.91 13.54 6.61
C TYR A 210 -18.91 14.54 6.02
N GLN A 211 -20.20 14.41 6.34
CA GLN A 211 -21.25 15.28 5.82
C GLN A 211 -22.18 15.76 6.94
N ASN A 212 -23.09 14.89 7.40
CA ASN A 212 -24.08 15.14 8.44
C ASN A 212 -24.81 13.85 8.85
N THR A 213 -25.64 13.94 9.89
CA THR A 213 -26.42 12.80 10.43
C THR A 213 -27.35 12.17 9.39
N ALA A 214 -28.05 12.96 8.59
CA ALA A 214 -28.96 12.44 7.56
C ALA A 214 -28.23 11.59 6.49
N TYR A 215 -26.99 11.96 6.15
CA TYR A 215 -26.15 11.20 5.23
C TYR A 215 -25.70 9.86 5.83
N ALA A 216 -25.40 9.84 7.13
CA ALA A 216 -25.08 8.63 7.87
C ALA A 216 -26.30 7.70 8.05
N GLU A 217 -27.49 8.27 8.29
CA GLU A 217 -28.74 7.52 8.38
C GLU A 217 -29.11 6.86 7.04
N ARG A 218 -28.91 7.56 5.92
CA ARG A 218 -29.06 6.98 4.57
C ARG A 218 -28.23 5.71 4.39
N TYR A 219 -26.99 5.71 4.88
CA TYR A 219 -26.13 4.53 4.92
C TYR A 219 -26.71 3.42 5.80
N ALA A 220 -27.00 3.75 7.07
CA ALA A 220 -27.44 2.79 8.07
C ALA A 220 -28.75 2.10 7.68
N GLU A 221 -29.73 2.86 7.14
CA GLU A 221 -31.01 2.34 6.69
C GLU A 221 -30.84 1.28 5.60
N ARG A 222 -30.02 1.56 4.59
CA ARG A 222 -29.83 0.64 3.48
C ARG A 222 -29.14 -0.65 3.91
N VAL A 223 -28.13 -0.55 4.77
CA VAL A 223 -27.47 -1.74 5.34
C VAL A 223 -28.46 -2.53 6.20
N ARG A 224 -29.31 -1.87 6.97
CA ARG A 224 -30.36 -2.52 7.79
C ARG A 224 -31.35 -3.28 6.92
N ARG A 225 -31.82 -2.68 5.83
CA ARG A 225 -32.73 -3.33 4.87
C ARG A 225 -32.13 -4.60 4.25
N VAL A 226 -30.83 -4.57 3.89
CA VAL A 226 -30.14 -5.76 3.40
C VAL A 226 -30.03 -6.83 4.49
N ARG A 227 -29.68 -6.44 5.71
CA ARG A 227 -29.56 -7.36 6.86
C ARG A 227 -30.88 -8.03 7.24
N ALA A 228 -32.00 -7.30 7.14
CA ALA A 228 -33.33 -7.81 7.50
C ALA A 228 -33.85 -8.90 6.55
N GLY A 229 -33.38 -8.91 5.30
CA GLY A 229 -33.93 -9.79 4.25
C GLY A 229 -32.95 -10.77 3.62
N LYS A 230 -31.65 -10.82 4.00
CA LYS A 230 -30.62 -11.59 3.25
C LYS A 230 -29.46 -12.13 4.07
N ALA A 231 -28.66 -12.97 3.42
CA ALA A 231 -27.47 -13.61 3.98
C ALA A 231 -26.41 -12.60 4.49
N ALA A 232 -25.77 -12.96 5.62
CA ALA A 232 -24.74 -12.15 6.27
C ALA A 232 -23.59 -11.68 5.34
N PRO A 233 -23.08 -12.49 4.38
CA PRO A 233 -22.02 -12.05 3.47
C PRO A 233 -22.41 -10.86 2.59
N LEU A 234 -23.68 -10.79 2.16
CA LEU A 234 -24.17 -9.70 1.33
C LEU A 234 -24.35 -8.41 2.13
N ALA A 235 -24.78 -8.51 3.38
CA ALA A 235 -24.86 -7.36 4.28
C ALA A 235 -23.47 -6.76 4.57
N ASP A 236 -22.45 -7.59 4.79
CA ASP A 236 -21.06 -7.15 4.96
C ASP A 236 -20.51 -6.49 3.68
N ALA A 237 -20.73 -7.11 2.52
CA ALA A 237 -20.31 -6.53 1.23
C ALA A 237 -20.97 -5.17 0.97
N VAL A 238 -22.28 -5.04 1.20
CA VAL A 238 -22.99 -3.77 1.03
C VAL A 238 -22.52 -2.73 2.04
N ALA A 239 -22.34 -3.11 3.31
CA ALA A 239 -21.81 -2.20 4.31
C ALA A 239 -20.46 -1.62 3.85
N ARG A 240 -19.55 -2.46 3.34
CA ARG A 240 -18.21 -2.04 2.89
C ARG A 240 -18.27 -1.14 1.66
N ASN A 241 -18.97 -1.60 0.64
CA ASN A 241 -18.92 -0.98 -0.67
C ASN A 241 -19.81 0.25 -0.79
N TYR A 242 -20.95 0.26 -0.10
CA TYR A 242 -21.78 1.46 -0.05
C TYR A 242 -21.07 2.60 0.69
N PHE A 243 -20.44 2.30 1.82
CA PHE A 243 -19.63 3.29 2.54
C PHE A 243 -18.50 3.85 1.67
N LYS A 244 -17.78 2.98 0.94
CA LYS A 244 -16.73 3.40 0.01
C LYS A 244 -17.25 4.40 -1.04
N LEU A 245 -18.43 4.16 -1.59
CA LEU A 245 -19.05 5.06 -2.57
C LEU A 245 -19.55 6.36 -1.94
N LEU A 246 -20.08 6.31 -0.71
CA LEU A 246 -20.56 7.50 -0.01
C LEU A 246 -19.43 8.41 0.48
N ALA A 247 -18.30 7.83 0.89
CA ALA A 247 -17.13 8.51 1.43
C ALA A 247 -16.03 8.69 0.35
N TYR A 248 -16.42 9.12 -0.85
CA TYR A 248 -15.45 9.46 -1.90
C TYR A 248 -14.64 10.70 -1.49
N LYS A 249 -13.33 10.69 -1.78
CA LYS A 249 -12.44 11.80 -1.41
C LYS A 249 -12.60 12.96 -2.38
N ASP A 250 -13.50 13.87 -2.02
CA ASP A 250 -13.69 15.12 -2.72
C ASP A 250 -12.87 16.27 -2.14
N GLU A 251 -13.03 17.47 -2.69
CA GLU A 251 -12.26 18.64 -2.29
C GLU A 251 -12.45 18.96 -0.80
N TYR A 252 -13.67 18.83 -0.30
CA TYR A 252 -13.99 19.08 1.11
C TYR A 252 -13.37 18.02 2.04
N GLU A 253 -13.41 16.74 1.65
CA GLU A 253 -12.83 15.66 2.45
C GLU A 253 -11.30 15.71 2.44
N VAL A 254 -10.68 15.96 1.30
CA VAL A 254 -9.22 16.18 1.23
C VAL A 254 -8.83 17.36 2.12
N ALA A 255 -9.58 18.47 2.04
CA ALA A 255 -9.34 19.62 2.89
C ALA A 255 -9.50 19.31 4.38
N ARG A 256 -10.50 18.51 4.76
CA ARG A 256 -10.70 18.04 6.13
C ARG A 256 -9.53 17.20 6.64
N LEU A 257 -9.02 16.27 5.82
CA LEU A 257 -7.89 15.41 6.19
C LEU A 257 -6.59 16.20 6.40
N PHE A 258 -6.32 17.22 5.58
CA PHE A 258 -5.18 18.12 5.79
C PHE A 258 -5.38 19.11 6.94
N ALA A 259 -6.63 19.39 7.30
CA ALA A 259 -6.99 20.24 8.43
C ALA A 259 -6.99 19.48 9.77
N ASP A 260 -6.94 18.15 9.75
CA ASP A 260 -7.02 17.30 10.94
C ASP A 260 -5.80 17.50 11.85
N ALA A 261 -6.02 17.42 13.17
CA ALA A 261 -4.96 17.48 14.16
C ALA A 261 -4.02 16.27 14.04
N GLU A 262 -4.55 15.11 13.64
CA GLU A 262 -3.76 13.89 13.40
C GLU A 262 -2.72 14.11 12.30
N PHE A 263 -3.04 14.87 11.25
CA PHE A 263 -2.09 15.21 10.19
C PHE A 263 -0.94 16.06 10.74
N GLY A 264 -1.22 17.08 11.55
CA GLY A 264 -0.19 17.90 12.20
C GLY A 264 0.73 17.07 13.10
N GLN A 265 0.14 16.24 13.97
CA GLN A 265 0.91 15.35 14.85
C GLN A 265 1.79 14.38 14.06
N SER A 266 1.30 13.86 12.93
CA SER A 266 2.10 12.97 12.07
C SER A 266 3.29 13.68 11.44
N LEU A 267 3.17 14.97 11.12
CA LEU A 267 4.28 15.77 10.60
C LEU A 267 5.31 16.06 11.68
N ASP A 268 4.85 16.47 12.87
CA ASP A 268 5.74 16.79 14.00
C ASP A 268 6.48 15.55 14.52
N ALA A 269 5.87 14.37 14.39
CA ALA A 269 6.52 13.09 14.71
C ALA A 269 7.53 12.65 13.63
N ALA A 270 7.31 13.01 12.36
CA ALA A 270 8.14 12.58 11.24
C ALA A 270 9.30 13.53 10.93
N PHE A 271 9.18 14.81 11.26
CA PHE A 271 10.14 15.85 10.89
C PHE A 271 10.56 16.69 12.10
N GLU A 272 11.86 16.82 12.34
CA GLU A 272 12.44 17.71 13.36
C GLU A 272 12.73 19.10 12.78
N GLY A 273 12.55 20.15 13.60
CA GLY A 273 12.92 21.53 13.26
C GLY A 273 11.89 22.28 12.39
N ASP A 274 12.33 23.39 11.79
CA ASP A 274 11.48 24.24 10.96
C ASP A 274 11.32 23.65 9.55
N TYR A 275 10.21 22.96 9.29
CA TYR A 275 9.88 22.43 7.97
C TYR A 275 8.92 23.34 7.19
N ARG A 276 9.02 23.32 5.86
CA ARG A 276 8.11 24.02 4.95
C ARG A 276 7.36 23.01 4.08
N LEU A 277 6.04 23.14 4.06
CA LEU A 277 5.18 22.29 3.23
C LEU A 277 4.93 22.93 1.87
N ASP A 278 5.19 22.17 0.81
CA ASP A 278 4.82 22.49 -0.56
C ASP A 278 3.89 21.40 -1.10
N PHE A 279 2.69 21.81 -1.50
CA PHE A 279 1.64 20.93 -1.99
C PHE A 279 1.67 20.88 -3.52
N HIS A 280 1.67 19.68 -4.08
CA HIS A 280 1.60 19.48 -5.52
C HIS A 280 0.20 18.97 -5.88
N VAL A 281 -0.67 19.88 -6.30
CA VAL A 281 -2.11 19.62 -6.48
C VAL A 281 -2.52 19.90 -7.92
N THR A 282 -3.37 19.04 -8.47
CA THR A 282 -4.08 19.30 -9.72
C THR A 282 -5.37 20.07 -9.40
N LEU A 283 -5.63 21.14 -10.13
CA LEU A 283 -6.85 21.92 -9.94
C LEU A 283 -8.08 21.13 -10.42
N PRO A 284 -9.21 21.18 -9.71
CA PRO A 284 -10.37 20.33 -10.00
C PRO A 284 -10.99 20.49 -11.40
N TRP A 285 -10.75 21.63 -12.07
CA TRP A 285 -11.23 21.89 -13.44
C TRP A 285 -10.25 21.49 -14.54
N GLN A 286 -9.02 21.08 -14.19
CA GLN A 286 -8.03 20.65 -15.17
C GLN A 286 -8.38 19.25 -15.67
N ARG A 287 -8.34 19.11 -16.99
CA ARG A 287 -8.53 17.83 -17.67
C ARG A 287 -7.17 17.26 -18.12
N PRO A 288 -7.09 15.94 -18.33
CA PRO A 288 -5.98 15.33 -19.04
C PRO A 288 -5.83 15.99 -20.42
N ALA A 289 -4.60 16.06 -20.92
CA ALA A 289 -4.37 16.52 -22.28
C ALA A 289 -4.89 15.47 -23.29
N GLN A 290 -5.20 15.91 -24.52
CA GLN A 290 -5.79 15.05 -25.55
C GLN A 290 -4.88 13.90 -26.00
N ASP A 291 -3.57 14.01 -25.74
CA ASP A 291 -2.55 13.00 -25.98
C ASP A 291 -2.49 11.91 -24.88
N GLY A 292 -3.38 11.97 -23.88
CA GLY A 292 -3.39 11.05 -22.76
C GLY A 292 -2.42 11.43 -21.64
N ALA A 293 -1.75 12.60 -21.71
CA ALA A 293 -0.90 13.05 -20.63
C ALA A 293 -1.71 13.42 -19.38
N GLU A 294 -1.18 13.04 -18.22
CA GLU A 294 -1.81 13.32 -16.93
C GLU A 294 -1.95 14.84 -16.69
N PRO A 295 -2.98 15.27 -15.95
CA PRO A 295 -3.16 16.68 -15.60
C PRO A 295 -1.92 17.27 -14.92
N LYS A 296 -1.48 18.45 -15.36
CA LYS A 296 -0.34 19.16 -14.77
C LYS A 296 -0.59 19.47 -13.29
N LYS A 297 0.29 18.99 -12.42
CA LYS A 297 0.35 19.36 -10.99
C LYS A 297 0.93 20.75 -10.83
N HIS A 298 0.31 21.56 -9.96
CA HIS A 298 0.77 22.89 -9.60
C HIS A 298 1.31 22.89 -8.18
N ARG A 299 2.38 23.66 -7.95
CA ARG A 299 2.98 23.85 -6.63
C ARG A 299 2.26 24.97 -5.89
N PHE A 300 1.76 24.66 -4.70
CA PHE A 300 1.18 25.61 -3.76
C PHE A 300 2.01 25.61 -2.48
N GLY A 301 2.31 26.80 -1.97
CA GLY A 301 3.07 26.94 -0.73
C GLY A 301 2.25 26.67 0.54
N PRO A 302 2.82 26.97 1.72
CA PRO A 302 2.20 26.70 3.02
C PRO A 302 0.83 27.34 3.24
N TRP A 303 0.49 28.40 2.49
CA TRP A 303 -0.80 29.08 2.56
C TRP A 303 -1.99 28.16 2.21
N LEU A 304 -1.76 27.04 1.52
CA LEU A 304 -2.84 26.13 1.14
C LEU A 304 -3.47 25.46 2.38
N LEU A 305 -2.71 25.21 3.45
CA LEU A 305 -3.26 24.61 4.67
C LEU A 305 -4.36 25.45 5.32
N PRO A 306 -4.16 26.74 5.64
CA PRO A 306 -5.24 27.55 6.18
C PRO A 306 -6.42 27.68 5.21
N ALA A 307 -6.19 27.66 3.89
CA ALA A 307 -7.27 27.62 2.91
C ALA A 307 -8.06 26.29 2.95
N MET A 308 -7.40 25.15 3.09
CA MET A 308 -8.03 23.84 3.29
C MET A 308 -8.82 23.79 4.60
N ARG A 309 -8.28 24.32 5.70
CA ARG A 309 -9.00 24.43 6.98
C ARG A 309 -10.30 25.23 6.85
N LEU A 310 -10.28 26.31 6.06
CA LEU A 310 -11.48 27.07 5.77
C LEU A 310 -12.45 26.27 4.90
N LEU A 311 -11.97 25.67 3.81
CA LEU A 311 -12.78 24.87 2.88
C LEU A 311 -13.48 23.70 3.58
N ALA A 312 -12.81 23.03 4.50
CA ALA A 312 -13.37 21.92 5.28
C ALA A 312 -14.65 22.31 6.06
N LYS A 313 -14.77 23.57 6.50
CA LYS A 313 -15.97 24.08 7.19
C LYS A 313 -17.17 24.26 6.26
N PHE A 314 -16.92 24.38 4.95
CA PHE A 314 -17.95 24.52 3.93
C PHE A 314 -18.43 23.18 3.36
N ARG A 315 -18.14 22.04 4.02
CA ARG A 315 -18.63 20.71 3.60
C ARG A 315 -20.16 20.63 3.42
N PHE A 316 -20.92 21.48 4.10
CA PHE A 316 -22.38 21.57 3.94
C PHE A 316 -22.80 22.02 2.53
N LEU A 317 -21.92 22.67 1.77
CA LEU A 317 -22.16 23.04 0.37
C LEU A 317 -22.12 21.82 -0.55
N ARG A 318 -21.46 20.72 -0.18
CA ARG A 318 -21.26 19.53 -1.01
C ARG A 318 -22.57 19.08 -1.68
N GLY A 319 -22.56 19.02 -3.00
CA GLY A 319 -23.70 18.58 -3.81
C GLY A 319 -24.88 19.56 -3.87
N SER A 320 -24.80 20.72 -3.19
CA SER A 320 -25.81 21.77 -3.28
C SER A 320 -25.68 22.57 -4.57
N ALA A 321 -26.68 23.42 -4.88
CA ALA A 321 -26.63 24.33 -6.02
C ALA A 321 -25.48 25.37 -5.92
N LEU A 322 -25.00 25.63 -4.71
CA LEU A 322 -23.91 26.57 -4.41
C LEU A 322 -22.53 25.90 -4.37
N ASP A 323 -22.45 24.59 -4.63
CA ASP A 323 -21.19 23.86 -4.67
C ASP A 323 -20.39 24.20 -5.94
N PRO A 324 -19.22 24.87 -5.83
CA PRO A 324 -18.40 25.18 -7.00
C PRO A 324 -17.87 23.92 -7.69
N PHE A 325 -17.76 22.80 -6.98
CA PHE A 325 -17.21 21.56 -7.50
C PHE A 325 -18.29 20.62 -8.06
N ALA A 326 -19.56 20.81 -7.72
CA ALA A 326 -20.61 19.85 -8.05
C ALA A 326 -20.76 19.61 -9.56
N ARG A 327 -20.47 20.60 -10.41
CA ARG A 327 -20.67 20.47 -11.86
C ARG A 327 -19.53 19.76 -12.59
N ILE A 328 -18.43 19.48 -11.90
CA ILE A 328 -17.28 18.75 -12.44
C ILE A 328 -17.72 17.34 -12.86
N PRO A 329 -17.32 16.85 -14.05
CA PRO A 329 -17.72 15.53 -14.56
C PRO A 329 -17.51 14.40 -13.55
N GLU A 330 -16.38 14.41 -12.86
CA GLU A 330 -15.99 13.45 -11.84
C GLU A 330 -17.00 13.47 -10.68
N ARG A 331 -17.39 14.66 -10.20
CA ARG A 331 -18.39 14.77 -9.11
C ARG A 331 -19.78 14.33 -9.53
N LYS A 332 -20.16 14.54 -10.79
CA LYS A 332 -21.40 13.98 -11.35
C LYS A 332 -21.35 12.46 -11.38
N GLU A 333 -20.21 11.90 -11.77
CA GLU A 333 -20.01 10.46 -11.85
C GLU A 333 -20.02 9.78 -10.48
N GLU A 334 -19.41 10.37 -9.44
CA GLU A 334 -19.49 9.83 -8.07
C GLU A 334 -20.93 9.75 -7.56
N ARG A 335 -21.72 10.82 -7.78
CA ARG A 335 -23.13 10.83 -7.38
C ARG A 335 -23.96 9.83 -8.18
N ARG A 336 -23.62 9.65 -9.47
CA ARG A 336 -24.22 8.62 -10.31
C ARG A 336 -23.88 7.22 -9.79
N LEU A 337 -22.63 6.93 -9.45
CA LEU A 337 -22.22 5.64 -8.87
C LEU A 337 -22.97 5.32 -7.58
N ILE A 338 -23.17 6.31 -6.71
CA ILE A 338 -24.01 6.14 -5.51
C ILE A 338 -25.42 5.75 -5.92
N ALA A 339 -26.08 6.54 -6.77
CA ALA A 339 -27.46 6.27 -7.18
C ALA A 339 -27.62 4.92 -7.91
N ASP A 340 -26.66 4.55 -8.75
CA ASP A 340 -26.64 3.29 -9.49
C ASP A 340 -26.49 2.10 -8.53
N TYR A 341 -25.58 2.20 -7.56
CA TYR A 341 -25.39 1.18 -6.54
C TYR A 341 -26.59 1.03 -5.61
N GLU A 342 -27.27 2.13 -5.28
CA GLU A 342 -28.49 2.09 -4.48
C GLU A 342 -29.60 1.32 -5.18
N ARG A 343 -29.82 1.57 -6.48
CA ARG A 343 -30.79 0.83 -7.30
C ARG A 343 -30.41 -0.65 -7.38
N LEU A 344 -29.13 -0.95 -7.64
CA LEU A 344 -28.62 -2.31 -7.64
C LEU A 344 -28.92 -3.03 -6.31
N VAL A 345 -28.65 -2.40 -5.17
CA VAL A 345 -28.93 -2.99 -3.86
C VAL A 345 -30.44 -3.21 -3.65
N ASP A 346 -31.28 -2.25 -4.04
CA ASP A 346 -32.73 -2.38 -3.98
C ASP A 346 -33.25 -3.55 -4.86
N ASP A 347 -32.74 -3.69 -6.08
CA ASP A 347 -33.08 -4.78 -7.00
C ASP A 347 -32.64 -6.13 -6.45
N LEU A 348 -31.41 -6.21 -5.93
CA LEU A 348 -30.93 -7.39 -5.24
C LEU A 348 -31.82 -7.72 -4.03
N ILE A 349 -32.38 -6.72 -3.33
CA ILE A 349 -33.31 -6.93 -2.19
C ILE A 349 -34.60 -7.56 -2.66
N ALA A 350 -35.19 -7.01 -3.70
CA ALA A 350 -36.45 -7.53 -4.24
C ALA A 350 -36.31 -8.95 -4.80
N ARG A 351 -35.14 -9.32 -5.34
CA ARG A 351 -34.97 -10.55 -6.14
C ARG A 351 -34.03 -11.58 -5.55
N TYR A 352 -33.60 -11.43 -4.29
CA TYR A 352 -32.51 -12.24 -3.72
C TYR A 352 -32.73 -13.76 -3.82
N GLU A 353 -33.95 -14.23 -3.61
CA GLU A 353 -34.30 -15.67 -3.69
C GLU A 353 -34.29 -16.22 -5.12
N GLN A 354 -34.38 -15.33 -6.11
CA GLN A 354 -34.51 -15.67 -7.53
C GLN A 354 -33.17 -15.55 -8.27
N VAL A 355 -32.11 -15.09 -7.60
CA VAL A 355 -30.82 -14.81 -8.21
C VAL A 355 -29.75 -15.65 -7.54
N ASP A 356 -28.69 -15.94 -8.28
CA ASP A 356 -27.54 -16.65 -7.73
C ASP A 356 -26.89 -15.82 -6.59
N PRO A 357 -26.79 -16.37 -5.36
CA PRO A 357 -26.16 -15.68 -4.24
C PRO A 357 -24.71 -15.26 -4.52
N GLU A 358 -23.95 -16.04 -5.29
CA GLU A 358 -22.57 -15.70 -5.66
C GLU A 358 -22.53 -14.49 -6.59
N ALA A 359 -23.36 -14.49 -7.63
CA ALA A 359 -23.48 -13.35 -8.54
C ALA A 359 -23.99 -12.08 -7.83
N ALA A 360 -24.94 -12.21 -6.90
CA ALA A 360 -25.43 -11.11 -6.07
C ALA A 360 -24.33 -10.52 -5.18
N LEU A 361 -23.50 -11.38 -4.58
CA LEU A 361 -22.35 -10.96 -3.78
C LEU A 361 -21.28 -10.29 -4.65
N ALA A 362 -20.98 -10.85 -5.82
CA ALA A 362 -20.03 -10.27 -6.78
C ALA A 362 -20.46 -8.87 -7.24
N LEU A 363 -21.75 -8.68 -7.54
CA LEU A 363 -22.31 -7.36 -7.86
C LEU A 363 -22.18 -6.38 -6.70
N ALA A 364 -22.48 -6.81 -5.47
CA ALA A 364 -22.34 -5.95 -4.30
C ALA A 364 -20.88 -5.54 -4.01
N ARG A 365 -19.91 -6.37 -4.42
CA ARG A 365 -18.46 -6.14 -4.30
C ARG A 365 -17.84 -5.36 -5.45
N LEU A 366 -18.58 -5.09 -6.52
CA LEU A 366 -18.05 -4.41 -7.69
C LEU A 366 -17.34 -3.07 -7.38
N PRO A 367 -17.80 -2.23 -6.42
CA PRO A 367 -17.07 -1.01 -6.07
C PRO A 367 -15.65 -1.22 -5.53
N GLU A 368 -15.26 -2.44 -5.15
CA GLU A 368 -13.90 -2.78 -4.70
C GLU A 368 -12.85 -2.55 -5.80
N SER A 369 -13.22 -2.79 -7.06
CA SER A 369 -12.34 -2.61 -8.23
C SER A 369 -12.17 -1.14 -8.62
N ILE A 370 -13.10 -0.27 -8.23
CA ILE A 370 -13.03 1.17 -8.52
C ILE A 370 -12.00 1.81 -7.56
N ARG A 371 -10.76 1.98 -8.03
CA ARG A 371 -9.63 2.54 -7.25
C ARG A 371 -8.96 3.71 -7.98
N GLY A 372 -8.15 4.46 -7.26
CA GLY A 372 -7.40 5.59 -7.79
C GLY A 372 -8.21 6.89 -7.91
N TYR A 373 -7.64 7.85 -8.64
CA TYR A 373 -8.19 9.20 -8.85
C TYR A 373 -8.08 9.61 -10.32
N GLY A 374 -8.92 10.55 -10.74
CA GLY A 374 -8.92 11.10 -12.11
C GLY A 374 -8.96 10.00 -13.19
N PRO A 375 -8.05 10.00 -14.18
CA PRO A 375 -8.07 9.05 -15.30
C PRO A 375 -7.91 7.57 -14.90
N VAL A 376 -7.27 7.30 -13.76
CA VAL A 376 -7.16 5.92 -13.24
C VAL A 376 -8.53 5.43 -12.79
N LYS A 377 -9.27 6.27 -12.05
CA LYS A 377 -10.61 5.93 -11.57
C LYS A 377 -11.61 5.83 -12.71
N GLU A 378 -11.54 6.72 -13.70
CA GLU A 378 -12.40 6.67 -14.89
C GLU A 378 -12.28 5.34 -15.64
N ARG A 379 -11.05 4.87 -15.88
CA ARG A 379 -10.80 3.56 -16.49
C ARG A 379 -11.34 2.42 -15.63
N ALA A 380 -11.12 2.47 -14.31
CA ALA A 380 -11.65 1.47 -13.39
C ALA A 380 -13.19 1.44 -13.36
N ILE A 381 -13.86 2.60 -13.45
CA ILE A 381 -15.33 2.69 -13.56
C ILE A 381 -15.81 2.04 -14.86
N ALA A 382 -15.13 2.33 -15.98
CA ALA A 382 -15.49 1.74 -17.27
C ALA A 382 -15.37 0.20 -17.26
N GLN A 383 -14.29 -0.33 -16.67
CA GLN A 383 -14.10 -1.77 -16.49
C GLN A 383 -15.15 -2.36 -15.55
N ALA A 384 -15.42 -1.71 -14.42
CA ALA A 384 -16.45 -2.15 -13.46
C ALA A 384 -17.82 -2.24 -14.13
N ARG A 385 -18.20 -1.26 -14.96
CA ARG A 385 -19.47 -1.30 -15.71
C ARG A 385 -19.55 -2.46 -16.70
N ALA A 386 -18.44 -2.79 -17.37
CA ALA A 386 -18.39 -3.95 -18.26
C ALA A 386 -18.60 -5.26 -17.48
N THR A 387 -17.94 -5.41 -16.33
CA THR A 387 -18.13 -6.56 -15.44
C THR A 387 -19.56 -6.60 -14.86
N GLN A 388 -20.14 -5.45 -14.53
CA GLN A 388 -21.53 -5.35 -14.06
C GLN A 388 -22.49 -5.94 -15.09
N ALA A 389 -22.37 -5.53 -16.36
CA ALA A 389 -23.23 -6.02 -17.44
C ALA A 389 -23.09 -7.54 -17.64
N GLU A 390 -21.88 -8.09 -17.51
CA GLU A 390 -21.65 -9.53 -17.56
C GLU A 390 -22.34 -10.27 -16.41
N LEU A 391 -22.20 -9.77 -15.18
CA LEU A 391 -22.80 -10.36 -13.99
C LEU A 391 -24.33 -10.27 -14.02
N GLU A 392 -24.90 -9.12 -14.40
CA GLU A 392 -26.34 -8.95 -14.60
C GLU A 392 -26.90 -9.93 -15.66
N GLY A 393 -26.13 -10.19 -16.73
CA GLY A 393 -26.45 -11.22 -17.71
C GLY A 393 -26.48 -12.64 -17.14
N LYS A 394 -25.64 -12.94 -16.13
CA LYS A 394 -25.64 -14.23 -15.40
C LYS A 394 -26.82 -14.32 -14.41
N LEU A 395 -27.22 -13.22 -13.76
CA LEU A 395 -28.38 -13.20 -12.87
C LEU A 395 -29.70 -13.59 -13.56
N LEU A 396 -29.85 -13.30 -14.85
CA LEU A 396 -31.09 -13.53 -15.60
C LEU A 396 -31.23 -14.95 -16.19
N ARG A 397 -30.19 -15.82 -16.09
CA ARG A 397 -30.15 -17.11 -16.80
C ARG A 397 -30.64 -18.32 -16.00
N ARG A 398 -31.13 -18.16 -14.76
CA ARG A 398 -31.77 -19.26 -14.01
C ARG A 398 -33.28 -19.22 -14.18
N THR A 399 -33.78 -19.61 -15.36
CA THR A 399 -35.16 -20.08 -15.49
C THR A 399 -35.27 -21.38 -14.67
N PRO A 400 -36.29 -21.59 -13.83
CA PRO A 400 -36.44 -22.88 -13.15
C PRO A 400 -36.59 -23.97 -14.23
N GLU A 401 -35.71 -24.97 -14.22
CA GLU A 401 -35.96 -26.21 -14.94
C GLU A 401 -37.26 -26.79 -14.38
N VAL A 402 -38.32 -26.71 -15.17
CA VAL A 402 -39.56 -27.45 -14.90
C VAL A 402 -39.17 -28.93 -14.94
N PRO A 403 -39.36 -29.70 -13.85
CA PRO A 403 -39.07 -31.12 -13.90
C PRO A 403 -39.98 -31.73 -14.96
N ALA A 404 -39.38 -32.38 -15.95
CA ALA A 404 -40.10 -33.13 -16.96
C ALA A 404 -41.06 -34.09 -16.24
N ARG A 405 -42.37 -33.89 -16.41
CA ARG A 405 -43.36 -34.88 -16.00
C ARG A 405 -43.03 -36.17 -16.72
N ALA A 406 -42.61 -37.17 -15.97
CA ALA A 406 -42.59 -38.55 -16.43
C ALA A 406 -44.02 -38.94 -16.83
N ALA A 407 -44.19 -39.31 -18.09
CA ALA A 407 -45.40 -39.92 -18.63
C ALA A 407 -45.21 -41.44 -18.68
#